data_AF-J5S2J7-F1
#
_entry.id   AF-J5S2J7-F1
#
_cell.length_a   1.000
_cell.length_b   1.000
_cell.length_c   1.000
_cell.angle_alpha   90.00
_cell.angle_beta   90.00
_cell.angle_gamma   90.00
#
_symmetry.space_group_name_H-M   'P 1'
#
loop_
_entity.id
_entity.type
_entity.pdbx_description
1 polymer ?
#
loop_
_entity_poly.entity_id
_entity_poly.type
_entity_poly.pdbx_seq_one_letter_code
_entity_poly.pdbx_strand_id
1 'polypeptide(L)'
;MSTKSTFSRWKKADLIDLANKLEIGGFPNYAKKSDMIDFLESHLTHLEKPVDFKDDYPELKSFYESMTVDQSKDEEDVSGSGSSDTAANDSDLEKAYIKEDDERSQSGDEVSAMRPDSNTSASASANAKANFNLLDFSSDHNPSTSASTRFKFDFHDYVSDIRYHTRKLNENVQDYLSTISSVDTIFSLVEFSFLLRNILAAGKPTSSTSSLASSLEAAVAAHNKYQDVLDFCLPTLTWLLFFRGVPTLVSYYINFIRYDLDIELDPMTFSLSKLLISLAIFKTCNDKNLDFQSFQCVNQVWAQLCAVNNSLGMVPVVFSMVSCLLALYVL
;
A
#
# COMPACT_ATOMS: atom_id res chain seq x y z
N MET A 1 30.57 22.43 -33.30
CA MET A 1 31.19 21.93 -32.06
C MET A 1 30.07 21.46 -31.16
N SER A 2 30.06 20.19 -30.73
CA SER A 2 28.98 19.67 -29.87
C SER A 2 29.28 20.12 -28.43
N THR A 3 28.59 21.18 -28.00
CA THR A 3 28.56 21.60 -26.60
C THR A 3 27.93 20.46 -25.80
N LYS A 4 28.63 19.97 -24.78
CA LYS A 4 28.08 18.93 -23.91
C LYS A 4 26.88 19.53 -23.18
N SER A 5 25.68 19.12 -23.56
CA SER A 5 24.43 19.51 -22.90
C SER A 5 24.51 19.26 -21.39
N THR A 6 24.04 20.22 -20.60
CA THR A 6 23.92 20.13 -19.13
C THR A 6 23.04 18.94 -18.71
N PHE A 7 22.05 18.59 -19.52
CA PHE A 7 21.14 17.47 -19.30
C PHE A 7 21.75 16.10 -19.64
N SER A 8 22.93 16.05 -20.27
CA SER A 8 23.62 14.78 -20.56
C SER A 8 23.97 13.96 -19.32
N ARG A 9 24.09 14.62 -18.15
CA ARG A 9 24.39 13.96 -16.86
C ARG A 9 23.16 13.36 -16.17
N TRP A 10 21.95 13.71 -16.60
CA TRP A 10 20.71 13.34 -15.92
C TRP A 10 20.21 11.96 -16.30
N LYS A 11 19.46 11.28 -15.42
CA LYS A 11 18.82 10.00 -15.79
C LYS A 11 17.54 10.25 -16.59
N LYS A 12 17.07 9.27 -17.36
CA LYS A 12 15.83 9.40 -18.15
C LYS A 12 14.61 9.74 -17.28
N ALA A 13 14.52 9.16 -16.08
CA ALA A 13 13.45 9.44 -15.14
C ALA A 13 13.41 10.92 -14.73
N ASP A 14 14.58 11.51 -14.46
CA ASP A 14 14.70 12.91 -14.06
C ASP A 14 14.27 13.86 -15.20
N LEU A 15 14.55 13.48 -16.47
CA LEU A 15 14.10 14.24 -17.65
C LEU A 15 12.59 14.18 -17.83
N ILE A 16 11.96 13.03 -17.56
CA ILE A 16 10.50 12.85 -17.63
C ILE A 16 9.82 13.63 -16.49
N ASP A 17 10.37 13.56 -15.27
CA ASP A 17 9.84 14.31 -14.13
C ASP A 17 9.89 15.83 -14.40
N LEU A 18 11.01 16.32 -14.95
CA LEU A 18 11.15 17.71 -15.34
C LEU A 18 10.17 18.11 -16.47
N ALA A 19 9.99 17.26 -17.49
CA ALA A 19 9.05 17.51 -18.58
C ALA A 19 7.59 17.54 -18.09
N ASN A 20 7.23 16.66 -17.14
CA ASN A 20 5.92 16.62 -16.52
C ASN A 20 5.67 17.85 -15.65
N LYS A 21 6.67 18.29 -14.87
CA LYS A 21 6.57 19.53 -14.08
C LYS A 21 6.42 20.77 -14.95
N LEU A 22 7.10 20.81 -16.10
CA LEU A 22 6.98 21.87 -17.10
C LEU A 22 5.71 21.75 -17.96
N GLU A 23 4.87 20.75 -17.72
CA GLU A 23 3.63 20.46 -18.46
C GLU A 23 3.84 20.39 -19.99
N ILE A 24 4.98 19.84 -20.43
CA ILE A 24 5.34 19.78 -21.85
C ILE A 24 4.49 18.72 -22.56
N GLY A 25 3.49 19.17 -23.31
CA GLY A 25 2.64 18.31 -24.13
C GLY A 25 3.43 17.58 -25.21
N GLY A 26 3.28 16.24 -25.28
CA GLY A 26 3.88 15.41 -26.33
C GLY A 26 5.34 15.02 -26.09
N PHE A 27 5.82 15.10 -24.83
CA PHE A 27 7.16 14.65 -24.49
C PHE A 27 7.34 13.15 -24.80
N PRO A 28 8.36 12.75 -25.59
CA PRO A 28 8.49 11.38 -26.05
C PRO A 28 9.08 10.48 -24.96
N ASN A 29 8.21 9.87 -24.15
CA ASN A 29 8.58 8.99 -23.03
C ASN A 29 9.40 7.75 -23.45
N TYR A 30 9.31 7.34 -24.73
CA TYR A 30 10.00 6.17 -25.29
C TYR A 30 11.26 6.52 -26.08
N ALA A 31 11.61 7.79 -26.25
CA ALA A 31 12.73 8.20 -27.09
C ALA A 31 14.11 7.90 -26.47
N LYS A 32 15.15 8.01 -27.31
CA LYS A 32 16.53 7.96 -26.84
C LYS A 32 16.80 9.18 -25.95
N LYS A 33 17.69 9.01 -24.98
CA LYS A 33 18.04 10.08 -24.04
C LYS A 33 18.54 11.34 -24.75
N SER A 34 19.27 11.19 -25.87
CA SER A 34 19.68 12.31 -26.73
C SER A 34 18.49 13.10 -27.23
N ASP A 35 17.48 12.42 -27.78
CA ASP A 35 16.35 13.06 -28.42
C ASP A 35 15.43 13.74 -27.39
N MET A 36 15.32 13.14 -26.19
CA MET A 36 14.63 13.75 -25.05
C MET A 36 15.31 15.03 -24.58
N ILE A 37 16.64 15.05 -24.57
CA ILE A 37 17.44 16.24 -24.24
C ILE A 37 17.24 17.32 -25.30
N ASP A 38 17.36 16.97 -26.59
CA ASP A 38 17.20 17.91 -27.69
C ASP A 38 15.79 18.53 -27.70
N PHE A 39 14.76 17.73 -27.40
CA PHE A 39 13.37 18.19 -27.30
C PHE A 39 13.18 19.17 -26.12
N LEU A 40 13.76 18.85 -24.96
CA LEU A 40 13.68 19.69 -23.77
C LEU A 40 14.43 21.02 -23.97
N GLU A 41 15.62 20.98 -24.56
CA GLU A 41 16.42 22.18 -24.88
C GLU A 41 15.72 23.06 -25.93
N SER A 42 15.16 22.45 -26.97
CA SER A 42 14.35 23.15 -27.97
C SER A 42 13.15 23.83 -27.33
N HIS A 43 12.43 23.15 -26.44
CA HIS A 43 11.30 23.74 -25.73
C HIS A 43 11.73 24.87 -24.79
N LEU A 44 12.80 24.69 -24.03
CA LEU A 44 13.31 25.71 -23.09
C LEU A 44 13.86 26.95 -23.79
N THR A 45 14.39 26.81 -25.01
CA THR A 45 14.87 27.93 -25.84
C THR A 45 13.74 28.65 -26.59
N HIS A 46 12.61 27.98 -26.83
CA HIS A 46 11.44 28.57 -27.51
C HIS A 46 10.46 29.26 -26.55
N LEU A 47 10.61 29.11 -25.23
CA LEU A 47 9.79 29.80 -24.24
C LEU A 47 10.02 31.31 -24.31
N GLU A 48 8.95 32.09 -24.51
CA GLU A 48 8.98 33.56 -24.63
C GLU A 48 9.44 34.25 -23.34
N LYS A 49 9.35 33.55 -22.20
CA LYS A 49 9.88 34.00 -20.90
C LYS A 49 10.67 32.86 -20.24
N PRO A 50 11.85 33.14 -19.68
CA PRO A 50 12.59 32.14 -18.91
C PRO A 50 11.77 31.72 -17.69
N VAL A 51 11.75 30.41 -17.43
CA VAL A 51 11.05 29.84 -16.28
C VAL A 51 11.72 30.34 -14.99
N ASP A 52 10.93 30.64 -13.95
CA ASP A 52 11.48 31.15 -12.69
C ASP A 52 12.29 30.05 -11.97
N PHE A 53 13.61 30.17 -12.05
CA PHE A 53 14.57 29.23 -11.49
C PHE A 53 14.93 29.53 -10.03
N LYS A 54 14.33 30.55 -9.38
CA LYS A 54 14.61 30.89 -7.98
C LYS A 54 13.80 30.05 -6.99
N ASP A 55 12.52 29.81 -7.29
CA ASP A 55 11.60 29.16 -6.34
C ASP A 55 11.08 27.81 -6.86
N ASP A 56 10.78 27.68 -8.16
CA ASP A 56 10.07 26.51 -8.68
C ASP A 56 10.98 25.46 -9.35
N TYR A 57 12.11 25.88 -9.95
CA TYR A 57 12.98 25.00 -10.75
C TYR A 57 14.49 25.28 -10.55
N PRO A 58 15.05 25.04 -9.35
CA PRO A 58 16.48 25.27 -9.07
C PRO A 58 17.41 24.45 -9.97
N GLU A 59 16.94 23.31 -10.47
CA GLU A 59 17.66 22.42 -11.37
C GLU A 59 17.90 22.98 -12.78
N LEU A 60 17.12 23.98 -13.22
CA LEU A 60 17.30 24.67 -14.51
C LEU A 60 18.36 25.77 -14.45
N LYS A 61 18.83 26.14 -13.25
CA LYS A 61 19.81 27.22 -13.04
C LYS A 61 21.08 27.05 -13.86
N SER A 62 21.67 25.84 -13.86
CA SER A 62 22.90 25.57 -14.61
C SER A 62 22.73 25.66 -16.12
N PHE A 63 21.51 25.41 -16.64
CA PHE A 63 21.22 25.53 -18.06
C PHE A 63 21.16 27.01 -18.48
N TYR A 64 20.39 27.84 -17.78
CA TYR A 64 20.29 29.27 -18.09
C TYR A 64 21.60 30.03 -17.84
N GLU A 65 22.36 29.69 -16.78
CA GLU A 65 23.69 30.27 -16.56
C GLU A 65 24.65 29.96 -17.73
N SER A 66 24.63 28.73 -18.27
CA SER A 66 25.45 28.37 -19.44
C SER A 66 25.07 29.14 -20.71
N MET A 67 23.78 29.42 -20.92
CA MET A 67 23.29 30.17 -22.08
C MET A 67 23.65 31.66 -22.02
N THR A 68 23.67 32.26 -20.82
CA THR A 68 24.09 33.66 -20.63
C THR A 68 25.59 33.88 -20.82
N VAL A 69 26.42 32.89 -20.47
CA VAL A 69 27.88 32.97 -20.64
C VAL A 69 28.26 32.96 -22.13
N ASP A 70 27.57 32.17 -22.95
CA ASP A 70 27.83 32.12 -24.39
C ASP A 70 27.40 33.40 -25.13
N GLN A 71 26.35 34.10 -24.67
CA GLN A 71 25.97 35.40 -25.24
C GLN A 71 26.90 36.56 -24.85
N SER A 72 27.63 36.43 -23.74
CA SER A 72 28.57 37.46 -23.27
C SER A 72 29.96 37.37 -23.92
N LYS A 73 30.19 36.40 -24.81
CA LYS A 73 31.51 36.06 -25.35
C LYS A 73 31.79 36.50 -26.79
N ASP A 74 30.85 37.18 -27.43
CA ASP A 74 31.02 37.67 -28.80
C ASP A 74 31.57 39.11 -28.88
N GLU A 75 31.90 39.73 -27.76
CA GLU A 75 32.67 40.99 -27.72
C GLU A 75 33.75 40.94 -26.64
N GLU A 76 34.82 40.17 -26.82
CA GLU A 76 36.18 40.60 -26.46
C GLU A 76 37.24 39.54 -26.82
N ASP A 77 38.27 40.04 -27.48
CA ASP A 77 39.36 39.31 -28.10
C ASP A 77 40.53 39.07 -27.12
N VAL A 78 41.24 37.95 -27.31
CA VAL A 78 42.68 37.71 -27.03
C VAL A 78 43.17 37.27 -25.62
N SER A 79 43.77 36.07 -25.66
CA SER A 79 44.95 35.54 -24.94
C SER A 79 44.77 34.70 -23.66
N GLY A 80 45.30 33.48 -23.71
CA GLY A 80 45.50 32.65 -22.52
C GLY A 80 45.85 31.18 -22.83
N SER A 81 47.10 30.95 -23.24
CA SER A 81 47.72 29.62 -23.39
C SER A 81 47.76 28.85 -22.07
N GLY A 82 47.40 27.56 -22.07
CA GLY A 82 47.50 26.70 -20.87
C GLY A 82 47.17 25.24 -21.12
N SER A 83 48.22 24.43 -21.31
CA SER A 83 48.26 22.97 -21.38
C SER A 83 47.73 22.28 -20.11
N SER A 84 47.05 21.13 -20.25
CA SER A 84 47.22 19.99 -19.32
C SER A 84 46.59 18.70 -19.86
N ASP A 85 47.44 17.67 -19.97
CA ASP A 85 47.11 16.26 -20.16
C ASP A 85 46.35 15.67 -18.96
N THR A 86 45.49 14.66 -19.22
CA THR A 86 45.32 13.36 -18.50
C THR A 86 44.03 12.68 -19.01
N ALA A 87 44.10 11.58 -19.76
CA ALA A 87 44.36 10.19 -19.37
C ALA A 87 43.11 9.39 -18.92
N ALA A 88 42.79 8.40 -19.77
CA ALA A 88 42.42 7.02 -19.46
C ALA A 88 41.01 6.64 -18.96
N ASN A 89 40.55 5.53 -19.56
CA ASN A 89 39.72 4.45 -19.00
C ASN A 89 38.20 4.68 -18.92
N ASP A 90 37.31 3.73 -19.18
CA ASP A 90 37.40 2.31 -19.61
C ASP A 90 35.94 1.82 -19.83
N SER A 91 35.79 0.70 -20.55
CA SER A 91 34.61 -0.18 -20.68
C SER A 91 33.38 0.41 -21.40
N ASP A 92 32.98 -0.05 -22.58
CA ASP A 92 32.86 -1.42 -23.09
C ASP A 92 31.86 -2.27 -22.27
N LEU A 93 30.56 -2.04 -22.53
CA LEU A 93 29.54 -3.09 -22.41
C LEU A 93 28.35 -2.81 -23.34
N GLU A 94 28.58 -3.12 -24.60
CA GLU A 94 27.58 -3.32 -25.64
C GLU A 94 26.98 -4.73 -25.47
N LYS A 95 25.66 -4.83 -25.22
CA LYS A 95 24.73 -5.96 -25.48
C LYS A 95 23.51 -5.81 -24.55
N ALA A 96 22.27 -6.06 -24.91
CA ALA A 96 21.60 -6.33 -26.17
C ALA A 96 20.09 -6.41 -25.83
N TYR A 97 19.25 -6.29 -26.85
CA TYR A 97 17.84 -6.68 -26.90
C TYR A 97 16.80 -5.78 -26.22
N ILE A 98 16.37 -4.82 -27.03
CA ILE A 98 14.97 -4.41 -27.21
C ILE A 98 14.13 -5.67 -27.47
N LYS A 99 13.06 -5.85 -26.70
CA LYS A 99 11.88 -6.61 -27.11
C LYS A 99 10.65 -5.77 -26.81
N GLU A 100 10.17 -5.11 -27.86
CA GLU A 100 8.81 -4.58 -27.96
C GLU A 100 7.85 -5.77 -27.94
N ASP A 101 6.75 -5.67 -27.19
CA ASP A 101 5.48 -6.34 -27.50
C ASP A 101 4.33 -5.74 -26.66
N ASP A 102 3.34 -5.27 -27.42
CA ASP A 102 1.89 -5.25 -27.18
C ASP A 102 1.22 -4.31 -26.15
N GLU A 103 0.70 -3.23 -26.75
CA GLU A 103 -0.52 -2.52 -26.40
C GLU A 103 -1.71 -3.47 -26.14
N ARG A 104 -2.39 -3.31 -25.00
CA ARG A 104 -3.80 -3.69 -24.87
C ARG A 104 -4.63 -2.47 -24.58
N SER A 105 -5.27 -2.00 -25.65
CA SER A 105 -6.39 -1.06 -25.63
C SER A 105 -7.52 -1.57 -24.74
N GLN A 106 -7.97 -0.76 -23.79
CA GLN A 106 -9.33 -0.80 -23.27
C GLN A 106 -9.92 0.61 -23.34
N SER A 107 -10.56 0.88 -24.46
CA SER A 107 -11.57 1.92 -24.64
C SER A 107 -12.94 1.36 -24.26
N GLY A 108 -13.69 2.14 -23.50
CA GLY A 108 -15.08 1.94 -23.11
C GLY A 108 -15.45 3.13 -22.22
N ASP A 109 -15.72 4.29 -22.78
CA ASP A 109 -17.03 4.70 -23.33
C ASP A 109 -18.12 4.68 -22.25
N GLU A 110 -18.29 5.82 -21.56
CA GLU A 110 -19.63 6.26 -21.18
C GLU A 110 -19.77 7.78 -21.37
N VAL A 111 -20.67 8.05 -22.31
CA VAL A 111 -21.13 9.33 -22.82
C VAL A 111 -21.78 10.16 -21.71
N SER A 112 -21.27 11.38 -21.56
CA SER A 112 -21.84 12.44 -20.73
C SER A 112 -23.19 12.90 -21.30
N ALA A 113 -24.28 12.50 -20.67
CA ALA A 113 -25.63 12.96 -20.99
C ALA A 113 -25.97 14.27 -20.24
N MET A 114 -25.80 15.37 -20.96
CA MET A 114 -26.68 16.55 -21.07
C MET A 114 -27.69 16.78 -19.93
N ARG A 115 -27.40 17.81 -19.12
CA ARG A 115 -28.37 18.51 -18.25
C ARG A 115 -29.52 19.12 -19.07
N PRO A 116 -30.78 19.06 -18.60
CA PRO A 116 -31.77 20.08 -18.90
C PRO A 116 -32.02 20.98 -17.68
N ASP A 117 -31.90 22.28 -17.91
CA ASP A 117 -32.49 23.32 -17.09
C ASP A 117 -34.00 23.10 -16.96
N SER A 118 -34.54 23.23 -15.75
CA SER A 118 -35.99 23.38 -15.57
C SER A 118 -36.30 24.44 -14.52
N ASN A 119 -36.69 25.60 -15.03
CA ASN A 119 -37.45 26.61 -14.31
C ASN A 119 -38.84 26.06 -13.96
N THR A 120 -39.17 26.18 -12.67
CA THR A 120 -40.41 26.76 -12.14
C THR A 120 -41.69 26.60 -12.97
N SER A 121 -42.59 25.71 -12.53
CA SER A 121 -44.00 26.08 -12.30
C SER A 121 -44.76 24.96 -11.58
N ALA A 122 -45.73 25.41 -10.78
CA ALA A 122 -46.47 24.66 -9.79
C ALA A 122 -47.28 23.47 -10.34
N SER A 123 -47.31 22.37 -9.58
CA SER A 123 -48.60 21.72 -9.28
C SER A 123 -48.51 20.98 -7.95
N ALA A 124 -49.50 21.26 -7.10
CA ALA A 124 -49.70 20.62 -5.82
C ALA A 124 -50.18 19.18 -6.04
N SER A 125 -49.53 18.21 -5.41
CA SER A 125 -50.10 16.87 -5.22
C SER A 125 -49.51 16.23 -3.97
N ALA A 126 -50.41 16.02 -3.02
CA ALA A 126 -50.23 15.45 -1.70
C ALA A 126 -49.27 14.25 -1.64
N ASN A 127 -48.13 14.45 -0.99
CA ASN A 127 -47.52 13.44 -0.15
C ASN A 127 -46.95 14.19 1.06
N ALA A 128 -47.75 14.24 2.12
CA ALA A 128 -47.35 14.79 3.39
C ALA A 128 -46.27 13.89 4.02
N LYS A 129 -45.03 14.00 3.52
CA LYS A 129 -43.83 13.79 4.33
C LYS A 129 -43.98 14.78 5.48
N ALA A 130 -44.29 14.27 6.67
CA ALA A 130 -44.33 15.06 7.89
C ALA A 130 -43.02 15.84 8.00
N ASN A 131 -43.08 17.12 7.68
CA ASN A 131 -41.93 18.00 7.67
C ASN A 131 -41.82 18.55 9.09
N PHE A 132 -41.04 17.87 9.92
CA PHE A 132 -40.83 18.24 11.33
C PHE A 132 -40.06 19.57 11.52
N ASN A 133 -39.69 20.24 10.43
CA ASN A 133 -38.98 21.52 10.43
C ASN A 133 -39.87 22.75 10.68
N LEU A 134 -41.15 22.56 11.01
CA LEU A 134 -42.08 23.62 11.38
C LEU A 134 -42.70 23.35 12.76
N LEU A 135 -41.86 23.07 13.75
CA LEU A 135 -42.24 23.25 15.15
C LEU A 135 -42.10 24.74 15.48
N ASP A 136 -43.21 25.47 15.36
CA ASP A 136 -43.29 26.86 15.76
C ASP A 136 -43.56 26.95 17.27
N PHE A 137 -42.55 27.40 18.03
CA PHE A 137 -42.65 27.61 19.47
C PHE A 137 -43.12 29.03 19.82
N SER A 138 -43.75 29.75 18.88
CA SER A 138 -44.14 31.16 19.03
C SER A 138 -45.31 31.44 19.98
N SER A 139 -45.81 30.47 20.75
CA SER A 139 -46.86 30.72 21.74
C SER A 139 -46.29 31.33 23.02
N ASP A 140 -45.80 32.58 22.95
CA ASP A 140 -45.89 33.51 24.07
C ASP A 140 -45.73 34.95 23.59
N HIS A 141 -46.81 35.72 23.78
CA HIS A 141 -46.94 37.12 23.42
C HIS A 141 -45.98 38.01 24.21
N ASN A 142 -44.85 38.40 23.61
CA ASN A 142 -44.17 39.65 23.96
C ASN A 142 -43.49 40.26 22.71
N PRO A 143 -43.98 41.39 22.19
CA PRO A 143 -43.60 41.92 20.86
C PRO A 143 -42.31 42.76 20.86
N SER A 144 -41.40 42.57 21.80
CA SER A 144 -40.19 43.39 21.87
C SER A 144 -39.00 42.58 22.34
N THR A 145 -38.00 42.48 21.47
CA THR A 145 -36.66 41.93 21.69
C THR A 145 -36.57 40.43 21.95
N SER A 146 -36.68 39.63 20.88
CA SER A 146 -35.86 38.43 20.77
C SER A 146 -35.63 38.14 19.30
N ALA A 147 -34.37 38.20 18.88
CA ALA A 147 -33.93 37.58 17.63
C ALA A 147 -34.14 36.08 17.80
N SER A 148 -35.35 35.60 17.50
CA SER A 148 -35.66 34.19 17.42
C SER A 148 -34.83 33.63 16.28
N THR A 149 -33.63 33.15 16.59
CA THR A 149 -32.82 32.34 15.70
C THR A 149 -33.68 31.14 15.32
N ARG A 150 -34.30 31.22 14.14
CA ARG A 150 -35.13 30.17 13.59
C ARG A 150 -34.24 28.93 13.48
N PHE A 151 -34.32 28.05 14.47
CA PHE A 151 -33.55 26.82 14.53
C PHE A 151 -34.08 25.89 13.44
N LYS A 152 -33.50 26.02 12.25
CA LYS A 152 -33.79 25.16 11.10
C LYS A 152 -32.88 23.95 11.22
N PHE A 153 -33.43 22.87 11.76
CA PHE A 153 -32.72 21.60 11.81
C PHE A 153 -32.80 20.96 10.42
N ASP A 154 -31.74 21.10 9.62
CA ASP A 154 -31.69 20.53 8.28
C ASP A 154 -31.42 19.01 8.33
N PHE A 155 -32.34 18.26 8.94
CA PHE A 155 -32.25 16.80 9.09
C PHE A 155 -32.11 16.09 7.73
N HIS A 156 -32.69 16.66 6.68
CA HIS A 156 -32.55 16.12 5.33
C HIS A 156 -31.09 16.13 4.86
N ASP A 157 -30.35 17.20 5.16
CA ASP A 157 -28.95 17.35 4.77
C ASP A 157 -28.07 16.38 5.57
N TYR A 158 -28.33 16.25 6.87
CA TYR A 158 -27.65 15.25 7.71
C TYR A 158 -27.92 13.81 7.27
N VAL A 159 -29.16 13.47 6.89
CA VAL A 159 -29.50 12.12 6.41
C VAL A 159 -28.88 11.85 5.04
N SER A 160 -28.80 12.85 4.14
CA SER A 160 -28.08 12.69 2.87
C SER A 160 -26.59 12.50 3.08
N ASP A 161 -25.97 13.22 4.03
CA ASP A 161 -24.56 13.07 4.35
C ASP A 161 -24.25 11.70 4.95
N ILE A 162 -25.08 11.23 5.88
CA ILE A 162 -24.96 9.87 6.45
C ILE A 162 -25.09 8.82 5.34
N ARG A 163 -26.06 8.99 4.40
CA ARG A 163 -26.23 8.07 3.28
C ARG A 163 -25.01 8.08 2.36
N TYR A 164 -24.48 9.25 2.03
CA TYR A 164 -23.30 9.39 1.18
C TYR A 164 -22.06 8.74 1.83
N HIS A 165 -21.81 9.02 3.12
CA HIS A 165 -20.70 8.41 3.86
C HIS A 165 -20.86 6.90 4.00
N THR A 166 -22.08 6.41 4.25
CA THR A 166 -22.36 4.97 4.33
C THR A 166 -22.12 4.29 2.98
N ARG A 167 -22.55 4.92 1.88
CA ARG A 167 -22.30 4.42 0.52
C ARG A 167 -20.81 4.37 0.21
N LYS A 168 -20.08 5.45 0.49
CA LYS A 168 -18.62 5.51 0.28
C LYS A 168 -17.87 4.48 1.12
N LEU A 169 -18.26 4.29 2.38
CA LEU A 169 -17.70 3.24 3.22
C LEU A 169 -17.99 1.85 2.66
N ASN A 170 -19.21 1.62 2.16
CA ASN A 170 -19.57 0.33 1.55
C ASN A 170 -18.78 0.05 0.27
N GLU A 171 -18.64 1.05 -0.61
CA GLU A 171 -17.81 0.96 -1.82
C GLU A 171 -16.35 0.68 -1.45
N ASN A 172 -15.77 1.42 -0.49
CA ASN A 172 -14.41 1.19 -0.01
C ASN A 172 -14.22 -0.20 0.62
N VAL A 173 -15.19 -0.68 1.41
CA VAL A 173 -15.14 -2.03 2.02
C VAL A 173 -15.25 -3.09 0.94
N GLN A 174 -16.10 -2.89 -0.07
CA GLN A 174 -16.21 -3.79 -1.21
C GLN A 174 -14.90 -3.85 -2.00
N ASP A 175 -14.30 -2.71 -2.29
CA ASP A 175 -13.01 -2.63 -2.99
C ASP A 175 -11.90 -3.30 -2.17
N TYR A 176 -11.85 -3.04 -0.87
CA TYR A 176 -10.89 -3.70 0.02
C TYR A 176 -11.09 -5.21 0.04
N LEU A 177 -12.31 -5.69 0.28
CA LEU A 177 -12.64 -7.12 0.32
C LEU A 177 -12.46 -7.82 -1.03
N SER A 178 -12.47 -7.08 -2.14
CA SER A 178 -12.22 -7.64 -3.48
C SER A 178 -10.74 -7.97 -3.71
N THR A 179 -9.83 -7.41 -2.90
CA THR A 179 -8.40 -7.71 -3.03
C THR A 179 -8.05 -9.07 -2.39
N ILE A 180 -7.25 -9.87 -3.08
CA ILE A 180 -6.80 -11.19 -2.60
C ILE A 180 -6.07 -11.06 -1.25
N SER A 181 -5.27 -10.00 -1.09
CA SER A 181 -4.56 -9.69 0.17
C SER A 181 -5.50 -9.52 1.37
N SER A 182 -6.70 -8.97 1.14
CA SER A 182 -7.70 -8.80 2.20
C SER A 182 -8.37 -10.12 2.57
N VAL A 183 -8.65 -10.98 1.60
CA VAL A 183 -9.16 -12.34 1.86
C VAL A 183 -8.15 -13.14 2.70
N ASP A 184 -6.87 -13.08 2.35
CA ASP A 184 -5.81 -13.72 3.13
C ASP A 184 -5.72 -13.15 4.55
N THR A 185 -5.89 -11.85 4.71
CA THR A 185 -5.91 -11.20 6.03
C THR A 185 -7.09 -11.69 6.87
N ILE A 186 -8.26 -11.88 6.27
CA ILE A 186 -9.44 -12.45 6.95
C ILE A 186 -9.17 -13.89 7.38
N PHE A 187 -8.62 -14.74 6.50
CA PHE A 187 -8.27 -16.11 6.85
C PHE A 187 -7.24 -16.18 7.97
N SER A 188 -6.20 -15.34 7.93
CA SER A 188 -5.23 -15.22 9.02
C SER A 188 -5.87 -14.74 10.33
N LEU A 189 -6.84 -13.82 10.26
CA LEU A 189 -7.57 -13.35 11.45
C LEU A 189 -8.44 -14.46 12.05
N VAL A 190 -9.10 -15.26 11.20
CA VAL A 190 -9.88 -16.42 11.64
C VAL A 190 -8.97 -17.48 12.27
N GLU A 191 -7.85 -17.82 11.63
CA GLU A 191 -6.83 -18.72 12.20
C GLU A 191 -6.35 -18.21 13.57
N PHE A 192 -5.96 -16.94 13.65
CA PHE A 192 -5.52 -16.34 14.90
C PHE A 192 -6.60 -16.41 15.98
N SER A 193 -7.87 -16.20 15.63
CA SER A 193 -8.98 -16.31 16.59
C SER A 193 -9.15 -17.73 17.13
N PHE A 194 -8.95 -18.77 16.31
CA PHE A 194 -8.97 -20.16 16.74
C PHE A 194 -7.78 -20.48 17.64
N LEU A 195 -6.58 -20.03 17.27
CA LEU A 195 -5.38 -20.19 18.08
C LEU A 195 -5.57 -19.53 19.45
N LEU A 196 -6.00 -18.27 19.48
CA LEU A 196 -6.25 -17.50 20.69
C LEU A 196 -7.28 -18.19 21.59
N ARG A 197 -8.40 -18.65 21.01
CA ARG A 197 -9.44 -19.38 21.75
C ARG A 197 -8.88 -20.63 22.42
N ASN A 198 -8.03 -21.39 21.73
CA ASN A 198 -7.47 -22.63 22.24
C ASN A 198 -6.40 -22.39 23.31
N ILE A 199 -5.56 -21.36 23.15
CA ILE A 199 -4.60 -20.95 24.19
C ILE A 199 -5.35 -20.51 25.47
N LEU A 200 -6.39 -19.69 25.32
CA LEU A 200 -7.21 -19.24 26.45
C LEU A 200 -7.98 -20.40 27.12
N ALA A 201 -8.40 -21.39 26.34
CA ALA A 201 -9.04 -22.59 26.89
C ALA A 201 -8.05 -23.47 27.66
N ALA A 202 -6.80 -23.58 27.20
CA ALA A 202 -5.74 -24.35 27.85
C ALA A 202 -5.27 -23.69 29.16
N GLY A 203 -5.24 -22.36 29.22
CA GLY A 203 -4.80 -21.59 30.40
C GLY A 203 -5.82 -21.50 31.54
N LYS A 204 -6.99 -22.15 31.46
CA LYS A 204 -8.02 -22.07 32.51
C LYS A 204 -7.71 -23.12 33.58
N PRO A 205 -7.17 -22.73 34.77
CA PRO A 205 -6.86 -23.71 35.80
C PRO A 205 -8.16 -24.36 36.27
N THR A 206 -8.23 -25.69 36.18
CA THR A 206 -9.25 -26.48 36.85
C THR A 206 -9.10 -26.26 38.35
N SER A 207 -9.89 -25.32 38.87
CA SER A 207 -9.90 -24.89 40.26
C SER A 207 -10.45 -26.01 41.14
N SER A 208 -9.54 -26.88 41.56
CA SER A 208 -9.82 -27.87 42.60
C SER A 208 -8.54 -28.12 43.38
N THR A 209 -8.29 -27.31 44.41
CA THR A 209 -8.13 -27.76 45.80
C THR A 209 -7.60 -26.64 46.69
N SER A 210 -8.37 -26.36 47.74
CA SER A 210 -8.04 -25.49 48.86
C SER A 210 -7.07 -26.19 49.82
N SER A 211 -5.90 -25.62 50.12
CA SER A 211 -5.37 -25.49 51.49
C SER A 211 -3.94 -24.92 51.53
N LEU A 212 -3.70 -24.05 52.53
CA LEU A 212 -2.47 -23.72 53.29
C LEU A 212 -1.09 -23.56 52.59
N ALA A 213 -0.96 -23.65 51.27
CA ALA A 213 0.30 -23.45 50.55
C ALA A 213 0.61 -21.98 50.22
N SER A 214 -0.03 -21.01 50.87
CA SER A 214 -0.21 -19.65 50.34
C SER A 214 1.07 -18.81 50.13
N SER A 215 2.19 -19.12 50.78
CA SER A 215 3.45 -18.37 50.59
C SER A 215 4.33 -18.95 49.48
N LEU A 216 4.36 -20.29 49.33
CA LEU A 216 4.98 -20.96 48.19
C LEU A 216 4.12 -20.74 46.94
N GLU A 217 2.80 -20.79 47.09
CA GLU A 217 1.83 -20.52 46.04
C GLU A 217 1.91 -19.06 45.56
N ALA A 218 2.26 -18.09 46.42
CA ALA A 218 2.51 -16.71 45.99
C ALA A 218 3.82 -16.55 45.19
N ALA A 219 4.89 -17.25 45.58
CA ALA A 219 6.16 -17.25 44.83
C ALA A 219 6.05 -18.04 43.51
N VAL A 220 5.34 -19.17 43.53
CA VAL A 220 4.98 -19.97 42.35
C VAL A 220 3.99 -19.21 41.46
N ALA A 221 3.03 -18.45 42.01
CA ALA A 221 2.13 -17.60 41.24
C ALA A 221 2.88 -16.44 40.56
N ALA A 222 3.91 -15.88 41.21
CA ALA A 222 4.77 -14.86 40.59
C ALA A 222 5.62 -15.44 39.45
N HIS A 223 6.13 -16.68 39.59
CA HIS A 223 6.86 -17.37 38.53
C HIS A 223 5.92 -17.86 37.40
N ASN A 224 4.71 -18.30 37.74
CA ASN A 224 3.65 -18.67 36.81
C ASN A 224 3.24 -17.48 35.95
N LYS A 225 3.21 -16.26 36.49
CA LYS A 225 2.83 -15.09 35.69
C LYS A 225 3.74 -14.88 34.46
N TYR A 226 5.03 -15.15 34.58
CA TYR A 226 5.95 -15.10 33.42
C TYR A 226 5.79 -16.31 32.51
N GLN A 227 5.55 -17.49 33.09
CA GLN A 227 5.32 -18.71 32.33
C GLN A 227 4.03 -18.62 31.50
N ASP A 228 2.95 -18.09 32.07
CA ASP A 228 1.66 -17.85 31.41
C ASP A 228 1.82 -16.90 30.20
N VAL A 229 2.66 -15.85 30.35
CA VAL A 229 2.96 -14.93 29.25
C VAL A 229 3.80 -15.62 28.17
N LEU A 230 4.76 -16.46 28.54
CA LEU A 230 5.56 -17.22 27.58
C LEU A 230 4.72 -18.28 26.85
N ASP A 231 3.86 -19.00 27.57
CA ASP A 231 2.95 -20.01 27.03
C ASP A 231 1.91 -19.38 26.08
N PHE A 232 1.60 -18.10 26.26
CA PHE A 232 0.80 -17.32 25.32
C PHE A 232 1.61 -16.80 24.11
N CYS A 233 2.78 -16.20 24.37
CA CYS A 233 3.58 -15.51 23.36
C CYS A 233 4.27 -16.49 22.40
N LEU A 234 4.75 -17.65 22.89
CA LEU A 234 5.52 -18.59 22.08
C LEU A 234 4.69 -19.21 20.95
N PRO A 235 3.50 -19.80 21.19
CA PRO A 235 2.67 -20.31 20.09
C PRO A 235 2.24 -19.21 19.12
N THR A 236 1.95 -18.01 19.64
CA THR A 236 1.56 -16.86 18.82
C THR A 236 2.69 -16.42 17.89
N LEU A 237 3.92 -16.32 18.41
CA LEU A 237 5.10 -15.94 17.63
C LEU A 237 5.48 -17.03 16.64
N THR A 238 5.39 -18.31 17.04
CA THR A 238 5.60 -19.44 16.15
C THR A 238 4.57 -19.45 15.01
N TRP A 239 3.29 -19.22 15.31
CA TRP A 239 2.26 -19.09 14.29
C TRP A 239 2.56 -17.94 13.32
N LEU A 240 2.87 -16.76 13.85
CA LEU A 240 3.20 -15.59 13.03
C LEU A 240 4.41 -15.85 12.15
N LEU A 241 5.47 -16.45 12.69
CA LEU A 241 6.69 -16.74 11.94
C LEU A 241 6.44 -17.73 10.80
N PHE A 242 5.80 -18.88 11.08
CA PHE A 242 5.69 -19.96 10.10
C PHE A 242 4.51 -19.82 9.13
N PHE A 243 3.39 -19.22 9.56
CA PHE A 243 2.20 -19.07 8.71
C PHE A 243 2.08 -17.68 8.06
N ARG A 244 2.85 -16.68 8.52
CA ARG A 244 2.89 -15.35 7.89
C ARG A 244 4.30 -14.97 7.44
N GLY A 245 5.28 -14.98 8.34
CA GLY A 245 6.64 -14.53 8.08
C GLY A 245 7.33 -15.30 6.95
N VAL A 246 7.44 -16.62 7.07
CA VAL A 246 8.11 -17.46 6.07
C VAL A 246 7.39 -17.39 4.70
N PRO A 247 6.06 -17.56 4.58
CA PRO A 247 5.37 -17.37 3.31
C PRO A 247 5.56 -15.99 2.68
N THR A 248 5.54 -14.91 3.48
CA THR A 248 5.80 -13.55 3.01
C THR A 248 7.23 -13.41 2.47
N LEU A 249 8.23 -13.96 3.18
CA LEU A 249 9.62 -13.94 2.71
C LEU A 249 9.81 -14.75 1.43
N VAL A 250 9.16 -15.91 1.31
CA VAL A 250 9.22 -16.75 0.11
C VAL A 250 8.56 -16.06 -1.07
N SER A 251 7.37 -15.47 -0.88
CA SER A 251 6.67 -14.69 -1.90
C SER A 251 7.50 -13.49 -2.35
N TYR A 252 8.04 -12.73 -1.39
CA TYR A 252 8.94 -11.62 -1.66
C TYR A 252 10.18 -12.07 -2.45
N TYR A 253 10.83 -13.15 -2.04
CA TYR A 253 12.05 -13.64 -2.68
C TYR A 253 11.81 -14.12 -4.12
N ILE A 254 10.71 -14.85 -4.35
CA ILE A 254 10.35 -15.33 -5.69
C ILE A 254 9.97 -14.14 -6.58
N ASN A 255 9.21 -13.17 -6.07
CA ASN A 255 8.86 -11.98 -6.85
C ASN A 255 10.10 -11.14 -7.17
N PHE A 256 11.03 -11.00 -6.22
CA PHE A 256 12.32 -10.33 -6.43
C PHE A 256 13.14 -10.95 -7.56
N ILE A 257 13.15 -12.28 -7.68
CA ILE A 257 13.85 -12.97 -8.78
C ILE A 257 13.15 -12.76 -10.14
N ARG A 258 11.83 -12.55 -10.13
CA ARG A 258 11.00 -12.57 -11.35
C ARG A 258 10.98 -11.26 -12.13
N TYR A 259 11.70 -10.23 -11.68
CA TYR A 259 11.94 -8.95 -12.38
C TYR A 259 10.78 -7.95 -12.41
N ASP A 260 10.30 -7.51 -11.25
CA ASP A 260 9.63 -6.21 -11.17
C ASP A 260 10.12 -5.42 -9.95
N LEU A 261 10.56 -4.19 -10.19
CA LEU A 261 11.06 -3.28 -9.14
C LEU A 261 9.93 -2.72 -8.25
N ASP A 262 8.67 -2.91 -8.67
CA ASP A 262 7.51 -2.59 -7.87
C ASP A 262 7.21 -3.76 -6.94
N ILE A 263 7.71 -3.63 -5.72
CA ILE A 263 7.70 -4.66 -4.67
C ILE A 263 6.26 -4.87 -4.19
N GLU A 264 5.48 -5.64 -4.93
CA GLU A 264 4.22 -6.22 -4.47
C GLU A 264 4.42 -7.70 -4.12
N LEU A 265 3.75 -8.18 -3.09
CA LEU A 265 3.79 -9.58 -2.68
C LEU A 265 2.95 -10.41 -3.66
N ASP A 266 3.54 -11.39 -4.34
CA ASP A 266 2.78 -12.33 -5.17
C ASP A 266 1.84 -13.17 -4.28
N PRO A 267 0.51 -12.97 -4.39
CA PRO A 267 -0.46 -13.65 -3.53
C PRO A 267 -0.53 -15.16 -3.82
N MET A 268 -0.23 -15.59 -5.05
CA MET A 268 -0.22 -17.00 -5.41
C MET A 268 0.93 -17.72 -4.72
N THR A 269 2.14 -17.15 -4.81
CA THR A 269 3.33 -17.72 -4.15
C THR A 269 3.20 -17.71 -2.63
N PHE A 270 2.59 -16.66 -2.06
CA PHE A 270 2.28 -16.61 -0.63
C PHE A 270 1.35 -17.76 -0.22
N SER A 271 0.22 -17.95 -0.91
CA SER A 271 -0.75 -19.00 -0.62
C SER A 271 -0.16 -20.41 -0.78
N LEU A 272 0.62 -20.62 -1.84
CA LEU A 272 1.26 -21.91 -2.12
C LEU A 272 2.30 -22.27 -1.07
N SER A 273 3.16 -21.32 -0.68
CA SER A 273 4.17 -21.56 0.35
C SER A 273 3.53 -21.81 1.72
N LYS A 274 2.48 -21.05 2.08
CA LYS A 274 1.68 -21.32 3.29
C LYS A 274 1.03 -22.70 3.26
N LEU A 275 0.48 -23.13 2.13
CA LEU A 275 -0.10 -24.47 1.95
C LEU A 275 0.95 -25.57 2.18
N LEU A 276 2.12 -25.45 1.57
CA LEU A 276 3.21 -26.43 1.69
C LEU A 276 3.73 -26.51 3.14
N ILE A 277 3.91 -25.36 3.79
CA ILE A 277 4.33 -25.31 5.21
C ILE A 277 3.27 -25.94 6.11
N SER A 278 2.00 -25.58 5.91
CA SER A 278 0.87 -26.13 6.67
C SER A 278 0.79 -27.66 6.51
N LEU A 279 0.96 -28.16 5.28
CA LEU A 279 0.94 -29.59 4.99
C LEU A 279 2.15 -30.31 5.62
N ALA A 280 3.34 -29.71 5.55
CA ALA A 280 4.54 -30.25 6.15
C ALA A 280 4.39 -30.33 7.68
N ILE A 281 3.93 -29.27 8.34
CA ILE A 281 3.66 -29.27 9.78
C ILE A 281 2.61 -30.33 10.12
N PHE A 282 1.47 -30.35 9.43
CA PHE A 282 0.40 -31.31 9.71
C PHE A 282 0.86 -32.76 9.59
N LYS A 283 1.60 -33.09 8.53
CA LYS A 283 2.10 -34.46 8.31
C LYS A 283 3.13 -34.83 9.37
N THR A 284 4.09 -33.95 9.63
CA THR A 284 5.24 -34.22 10.51
C THR A 284 4.82 -34.22 11.99
N CYS A 285 3.83 -33.41 12.41
CA CYS A 285 3.28 -33.45 13.77
C CYS A 285 2.40 -34.68 14.04
N ASN A 286 1.78 -35.26 13.01
CA ASN A 286 0.95 -36.46 13.15
C ASN A 286 1.77 -37.77 13.05
N ASP A 287 2.97 -37.74 12.48
CA ASP A 287 3.84 -38.90 12.42
C ASP A 287 4.57 -39.09 13.76
N LYS A 288 4.33 -40.23 14.42
CA LYS A 288 4.91 -40.54 15.73
C LYS A 288 6.37 -40.99 15.65
N ASN A 289 6.93 -41.14 14.46
CA ASN A 289 8.24 -41.77 14.26
C ASN A 289 9.42 -40.79 14.10
N LEU A 290 9.19 -39.47 14.24
CA LEU A 290 10.24 -38.47 14.06
C LEU A 290 10.84 -38.06 15.40
N ASP A 291 12.04 -38.57 15.67
CA ASP A 291 12.77 -38.30 16.91
C ASP A 291 13.85 -37.23 16.64
N PHE A 292 13.57 -35.97 17.02
CA PHE A 292 14.48 -34.83 16.85
C PHE A 292 15.40 -34.59 18.07
N GLN A 293 15.74 -35.66 18.81
CA GLN A 293 16.42 -35.56 20.11
C GLN A 293 17.80 -34.89 20.09
N SER A 294 18.43 -34.74 18.91
CA SER A 294 19.78 -34.19 18.78
C SER A 294 19.89 -32.67 18.96
N PHE A 295 18.80 -31.89 18.93
CA PHE A 295 18.87 -30.43 19.02
C PHE A 295 17.79 -29.83 19.94
N GLN A 296 18.19 -29.31 21.12
CA GLN A 296 17.28 -28.71 22.10
C GLN A 296 16.45 -27.53 21.54
N CYS A 297 17.07 -26.62 20.78
CA CYS A 297 16.37 -25.48 20.18
C CYS A 297 15.32 -25.94 19.15
N VAL A 298 15.68 -26.91 18.31
CA VAL A 298 14.76 -27.49 17.32
C VAL A 298 13.59 -28.16 18.03
N ASN A 299 13.85 -28.89 19.13
CA ASN A 299 12.79 -29.53 19.91
C ASN A 299 11.81 -28.51 20.52
N GLN A 300 12.29 -27.35 20.98
CA GLN A 300 11.40 -26.31 21.52
C GLN A 300 10.52 -25.70 20.41
N VAL A 301 11.11 -25.30 19.28
CA VAL A 301 10.33 -24.77 18.14
C VAL A 301 9.36 -25.81 17.61
N TRP A 302 9.79 -27.07 17.54
CA TRP A 302 8.98 -28.21 17.13
C TRP A 302 7.80 -28.44 18.07
N ALA A 303 8.01 -28.39 19.38
CA ALA A 303 6.93 -28.51 20.37
C ALA A 303 5.89 -27.39 20.20
N GLN A 304 6.34 -26.16 19.95
CA GLN A 304 5.43 -25.03 19.68
C GLN A 304 4.66 -25.20 18.36
N LEU A 305 5.31 -25.69 17.30
CA LEU A 305 4.66 -26.03 16.03
C LEU A 305 3.59 -27.11 16.21
N CYS A 306 3.89 -28.16 16.98
CA CYS A 306 2.92 -29.19 17.34
C CYS A 306 1.75 -28.61 18.15
N ALA A 307 1.99 -27.71 19.10
CA ALA A 307 0.93 -27.06 19.87
C ALA A 307 0.02 -26.19 18.99
N VAL A 308 0.61 -25.42 18.07
CA VAL A 308 -0.12 -24.64 17.06
C VAL A 308 -0.92 -25.55 16.14
N ASN A 309 -0.33 -26.65 15.66
CA ASN A 309 -1.01 -27.64 14.81
C ASN A 309 -2.17 -28.33 15.53
N ASN A 310 -2.01 -28.69 16.81
CA ASN A 310 -3.10 -29.28 17.61
C ASN A 310 -4.24 -28.28 17.84
N SER A 311 -3.91 -26.98 17.91
CA SER A 311 -4.90 -25.91 18.07
C SER A 311 -5.65 -25.61 16.76
N LEU A 312 -4.95 -25.57 15.63
CA LEU A 312 -5.53 -25.15 14.35
C LEU A 312 -6.04 -26.32 13.49
N GLY A 313 -5.51 -27.52 13.70
CA GLY A 313 -5.83 -28.72 12.91
C GLY A 313 -5.60 -28.49 11.41
N MET A 314 -6.62 -28.82 10.61
CA MET A 314 -6.59 -28.68 9.15
C MET A 314 -6.93 -27.27 8.64
N VAL A 315 -7.31 -26.33 9.51
CA VAL A 315 -7.78 -25.00 9.10
C VAL A 315 -6.77 -24.27 8.20
N PRO A 316 -5.47 -24.18 8.54
CA PRO A 316 -4.50 -23.46 7.72
C PRO A 316 -4.30 -24.09 6.33
N VAL A 317 -4.42 -25.43 6.24
CA VAL A 317 -4.32 -26.16 4.97
C VAL A 317 -5.52 -25.83 4.08
N VAL A 318 -6.74 -25.90 4.62
CA VAL A 318 -7.97 -25.63 3.87
C VAL A 318 -8.01 -24.18 3.40
N PHE A 319 -7.69 -23.22 4.28
CA PHE A 319 -7.66 -21.81 3.91
C PHE A 319 -6.61 -21.51 2.85
N SER A 320 -5.39 -22.06 2.99
CA SER A 320 -4.35 -21.86 1.96
C SER A 320 -4.74 -22.49 0.61
N MET A 321 -5.43 -23.64 0.62
CA MET A 321 -5.96 -24.25 -0.60
C MET A 321 -7.03 -23.38 -1.27
N VAL A 322 -7.95 -22.82 -0.49
CA VAL A 322 -8.97 -21.88 -0.98
C VAL A 322 -8.33 -20.61 -1.53
N SER A 323 -7.34 -20.02 -0.83
CA SER A 323 -6.60 -18.86 -1.32
C SER A 323 -5.86 -19.15 -2.63
N CYS A 324 -5.24 -20.33 -2.77
CA CYS A 324 -4.63 -20.74 -4.05
C CYS A 324 -5.66 -20.81 -5.18
N LEU A 325 -6.85 -21.37 -4.93
CA LEU A 325 -7.93 -21.45 -5.94
C LEU A 325 -8.47 -20.07 -6.30
N LEU A 326 -8.61 -19.17 -5.33
CA LEU A 326 -9.02 -17.79 -5.56
C LEU A 326 -7.97 -17.00 -6.34
N ALA A 327 -6.69 -17.15 -6.01
CA ALA A 327 -5.60 -16.54 -6.75
C ALA A 327 -5.61 -17.02 -8.21
N LEU A 328 -5.79 -18.33 -8.46
CA LEU A 328 -5.91 -18.89 -9.81
C LEU A 328 -7.14 -18.43 -10.58
N TYR A 329 -8.23 -18.05 -9.89
CA TYR A 329 -9.45 -17.56 -10.53
C TYR A 329 -9.34 -16.09 -10.96
N VAL A 330 -8.58 -15.30 -10.21
CA VAL A 330 -8.44 -13.85 -10.42
C VAL A 330 -7.30 -13.52 -11.41
N LEU A 331 -6.29 -14.39 -11.52
CA LEU A 331 -5.17 -14.32 -12.49
C LEU A 331 -5.60 -14.76 -13.90
#